data_AF-A0A972YI64-F1
#
_entry.id   AF-A0A972YI64-F1
#
_cell.length_a   1.000
_cell.length_b   1.000
_cell.length_c   1.000
_cell.angle_alpha   90.00
_cell.angle_beta   90.00
_cell.angle_gamma   90.00
#
_symmetry.space_group_name_H-M   'P 1'
#
loop_
_entity.id
_entity.type
_entity.pdbx_description
1 polymer ?
#
loop_
_entity_poly.entity_id
_entity_poly.type
_entity_poly.pdbx_seq_one_letter_code
_entity_poly.pdbx_strand_id
1 'polypeptide(L)'
;MTPSRKYRHLHIQMPPDVSSGPDALLEHLNGFLRRKFIFLKGLPRRARTVHRLSEQYAQLDTDALKAKIEIARVSIRRRGEVQKQASVEALALVGAAAFHSKGLMPYPVQFMAALSLLDGKLAEMATGEGKTLSTGLAATLLGWTGKPLHVLTSNEYLAARDAEELEPLFSFCGASVGSIAPTMKGPEREETYSKDIVYTTAKDLLGDFLRDRLLAPGVNENERLLIRDCLGEPNTPGASSTRVLRGVYSALVDEADSVLIDDAATPLIISQKYKNESFNECCVIANGIAKELTEVKHYTVDYRRRRIQLTQDGIQEVRSKSDQLPKMWQSFERSLELIELAINAQVFFEKDRHYIIEDGKVIIVDQSTGRQKVDSTWRGGVHQAIEIKEGLEISDATRTMASMTFQRFFRLYHHLGATTGTVANAS
;
A
#
# COMPACT_ATOMS: atom_id res chain seq x y z
N MET A 1 -3.79 18.98 25.65
CA MET A 1 -3.28 19.04 24.26
C MET A 1 -4.37 19.66 23.40
N THR A 2 -4.12 20.77 22.70
CA THR A 2 -5.17 21.44 21.91
C THR A 2 -5.47 20.71 20.59
N PRO A 3 -6.73 20.70 20.11
CA PRO A 3 -7.14 20.10 18.84
C PRO A 3 -6.38 20.62 17.61
N SER A 4 -5.84 21.84 17.69
CA SER A 4 -5.13 22.52 16.61
C SER A 4 -3.78 21.89 16.22
N ARG A 5 -3.15 21.07 17.09
CA ARG A 5 -1.90 20.37 16.76
C ARG A 5 -2.10 19.15 15.86
N LYS A 6 -3.28 18.52 15.86
CA LYS A 6 -3.58 17.42 14.91
C LYS A 6 -3.72 17.94 13.47
N TYR A 7 -4.14 19.20 13.27
CA TYR A 7 -4.52 19.77 11.98
C TYR A 7 -3.41 19.77 10.91
N ARG A 8 -2.13 19.94 11.29
CA ARG A 8 -1.02 20.13 10.32
C ARG A 8 -0.38 18.84 9.79
N HIS A 9 -0.78 17.67 10.26
CA HIS A 9 -0.10 16.39 9.96
C HIS A 9 -0.84 15.49 8.97
N LEU A 10 -1.98 15.96 8.49
CA LEU A 10 -3.01 15.14 7.86
C LEU A 10 -3.39 15.63 6.46
N HIS A 11 -2.86 16.77 6.02
CA HIS A 11 -2.98 17.24 4.65
C HIS A 11 -2.16 16.36 3.73
N ILE A 12 -2.83 15.49 2.98
CA ILE A 12 -2.21 14.74 1.89
C ILE A 12 -1.98 15.74 0.76
N GLN A 13 -0.73 16.09 0.49
CA GLN A 13 -0.43 16.86 -0.72
C GLN A 13 -0.73 15.99 -1.93
N MET A 14 -1.59 16.47 -2.82
CA MET A 14 -1.69 15.87 -4.14
C MET A 14 -0.41 16.22 -4.88
N PRO A 15 0.40 15.22 -5.24
CA PRO A 15 1.65 15.49 -5.93
C PRO A 15 1.34 16.08 -7.33
N PRO A 16 2.13 17.07 -7.80
CA PRO A 16 1.96 17.61 -9.16
C PRO A 16 2.21 16.51 -10.17
N ASP A 17 1.53 16.55 -11.32
CA ASP A 17 1.69 15.54 -12.37
C ASP A 17 3.16 15.36 -12.77
N VAL A 18 3.51 14.14 -13.16
CA VAL A 18 4.88 13.81 -13.57
C VAL A 18 5.21 14.66 -14.80
N SER A 19 6.31 15.40 -14.71
CA SER A 19 6.81 16.19 -15.83
C SER A 19 7.00 15.30 -17.06
N SER A 20 6.60 15.79 -18.23
CA SER A 20 6.73 15.03 -19.48
C SER A 20 7.36 15.89 -20.57
N GLY A 21 8.04 15.24 -21.51
CA GLY A 21 8.74 15.93 -22.61
C GLY A 21 9.89 16.83 -22.12
N PRO A 22 9.99 18.09 -22.57
CA PRO A 22 11.14 18.96 -22.29
C PRO A 22 11.28 19.33 -20.80
N ASP A 23 10.18 19.36 -20.04
CA ASP A 23 10.22 19.63 -18.59
C ASP A 23 10.91 18.50 -17.82
N ALA A 24 10.70 17.25 -18.22
CA ALA A 24 11.39 16.09 -17.64
C ALA A 24 12.91 16.15 -17.89
N LEU A 25 13.31 16.65 -19.06
CA LEU A 25 14.71 16.80 -19.44
C LEU A 25 15.38 17.95 -18.65
N LEU A 26 14.65 19.04 -18.41
CA LEU A 26 15.07 20.13 -17.53
C LEU A 26 15.19 19.70 -16.07
N GLU A 27 14.23 18.91 -15.56
CA GLU A 27 14.32 18.32 -14.22
C GLU A 27 15.50 17.36 -14.09
N HIS A 28 15.76 16.54 -15.12
CA HIS A 28 16.92 15.64 -15.15
C HIS A 28 18.24 16.42 -15.14
N LEU A 29 18.36 17.48 -15.96
CA LEU A 29 19.53 18.37 -15.97
C LEU A 29 19.71 19.10 -14.63
N ASN A 30 18.62 19.62 -14.05
CA ASN A 30 18.65 20.25 -12.72
C ASN A 30 19.06 19.26 -11.64
N GLY A 31 18.57 18.02 -11.70
CA GLY A 31 18.96 16.92 -10.82
C GLY A 31 20.44 16.60 -10.96
N PHE A 32 20.94 16.47 -12.18
CA PHE A 32 22.35 16.21 -12.48
C PHE A 32 23.27 17.33 -11.95
N LEU A 33 22.92 18.59 -12.20
CA LEU A 33 23.67 19.75 -11.69
C LEU A 33 23.63 19.83 -10.17
N ARG A 34 22.45 19.64 -9.55
CA ARG A 34 22.30 19.59 -8.08
C ARG A 34 23.10 18.45 -7.47
N ARG A 35 23.11 17.26 -8.09
CA ARG A 35 23.92 16.11 -7.66
C ARG A 35 25.40 16.51 -7.68
N LYS A 36 25.90 17.10 -8.76
CA LYS A 36 27.29 17.52 -8.87
C LYS A 36 27.68 18.58 -7.83
N PHE A 37 26.83 19.58 -7.56
CA PHE A 37 27.15 20.64 -6.60
C PHE A 37 26.96 20.24 -5.12
N ILE A 38 25.93 19.46 -4.77
CA ILE A 38 25.63 19.04 -3.40
C ILE A 38 26.63 17.97 -2.92
N PHE A 39 26.96 17.02 -3.79
CA PHE A 39 27.78 15.85 -3.44
C PHE A 39 29.28 16.20 -3.35
N LEU A 40 29.78 17.14 -4.17
CA LEU A 40 31.23 17.35 -4.29
C LEU A 40 31.89 18.17 -3.17
N LYS A 41 31.18 18.94 -2.34
CA LYS A 41 31.85 19.74 -1.28
C LYS A 41 31.15 19.85 0.09
N GLY A 42 29.83 19.63 0.21
CA GLY A 42 29.08 19.93 1.44
C GLY A 42 28.84 18.74 2.37
N LEU A 43 28.32 17.64 1.85
CA LEU A 43 27.81 16.53 2.66
C LEU A 43 28.91 15.74 3.40
N PRO A 44 30.05 15.37 2.79
CA PRO A 44 31.13 14.69 3.50
C PRO A 44 31.74 15.55 4.62
N ARG A 45 31.81 16.88 4.41
CA ARG A 45 32.29 17.82 5.44
C ARG A 45 31.33 17.86 6.63
N ARG A 46 30.02 17.98 6.38
CA ARG A 46 29.00 17.91 7.44
C ARG A 46 29.09 16.59 8.20
N ALA A 47 29.19 15.46 7.50
CA ALA A 47 29.26 14.15 8.13
C ALA A 47 30.49 13.97 9.03
N ARG A 48 31.67 14.45 8.59
CA ARG A 48 32.89 14.47 9.43
C ARG A 48 32.73 15.38 10.66
N THR A 49 32.07 16.53 10.50
CA THR A 49 31.75 17.41 11.62
C THR A 49 30.82 16.71 12.63
N VAL A 50 29.77 16.04 12.15
CA VAL A 50 28.87 15.25 12.99
C VAL A 50 29.64 14.18 13.75
N HIS A 51 30.48 13.40 13.06
CA HIS A 51 31.27 12.34 13.69
C HIS A 51 32.18 12.87 14.80
N ARG A 52 32.95 13.94 14.54
CA ARG A 52 33.82 14.55 15.56
C ARG A 52 33.02 15.06 16.77
N LEU A 53 31.87 15.69 16.55
CA LEU A 53 31.00 16.13 17.65
C LEU A 53 30.42 14.94 18.41
N SER A 54 30.07 13.86 17.71
CA SER A 54 29.59 12.61 18.30
C SER A 54 30.64 11.98 19.22
N GLU A 55 31.91 11.96 18.81
CA GLU A 55 33.03 11.50 19.66
C GLU A 55 33.17 12.37 20.92
N GLN A 56 33.02 13.69 20.80
CA GLN A 56 33.06 14.60 21.95
C GLN A 56 31.90 14.37 22.90
N TYR A 57 30.68 14.23 22.39
CA TYR A 57 29.50 13.96 23.21
C TYR A 57 29.52 12.56 23.84
N ALA A 58 30.18 11.59 23.21
CA ALA A 58 30.32 10.25 23.77
C ALA A 58 31.16 10.22 25.05
N GLN A 59 32.00 11.24 25.31
CA GLN A 59 32.76 11.39 26.55
C GLN A 59 31.94 11.94 27.71
N LEU A 60 30.73 12.44 27.47
CA LEU A 60 29.84 12.88 28.54
C LEU A 60 29.32 11.69 29.34
N ASP A 61 28.97 11.92 30.59
CA ASP A 61 28.20 10.95 31.36
C ASP A 61 26.79 10.78 30.75
N THR A 62 26.18 9.63 31.05
CA THR A 62 24.89 9.24 30.47
C THR A 62 23.77 10.25 30.78
N ASP A 63 23.76 10.85 31.96
CA ASP A 63 22.70 11.79 32.37
C ASP A 63 22.86 13.14 31.69
N ALA A 64 24.10 13.66 31.59
CA ALA A 64 24.40 14.87 30.85
C ALA A 64 24.10 14.72 29.35
N LEU A 65 24.38 13.55 28.76
CA LEU A 65 24.04 13.27 27.36
C LEU A 65 22.52 13.23 27.16
N LYS A 66 21.77 12.52 28.02
CA LYS A 66 20.30 12.48 27.97
C LYS A 66 19.69 13.87 28.13
N ALA A 67 20.23 14.71 29.01
CA ALA A 67 19.75 16.09 29.17
C ALA A 67 19.92 16.92 27.90
N LYS A 68 21.08 16.82 27.22
CA LYS A 68 21.31 17.50 25.93
C LYS A 68 20.38 16.98 24.83
N ILE A 69 20.18 15.66 24.78
CA ILE A 69 19.25 15.02 23.84
C ILE A 69 17.83 15.55 24.04
N GLU A 70 17.35 15.64 25.29
CA GLU A 70 16.00 16.12 25.57
C GLU A 70 15.81 17.59 25.15
N ILE A 71 16.82 18.44 25.35
CA ILE A 71 16.82 19.83 24.86
C ILE A 71 16.68 19.86 23.33
N ALA A 72 17.47 19.05 22.62
CA ALA A 72 17.43 18.97 21.15
C ALA A 72 16.07 18.44 20.66
N ARG A 73 15.55 17.39 21.29
CA ARG A 73 14.24 16.80 21.00
C ARG A 73 13.12 17.80 21.18
N VAL A 74 13.05 18.51 22.31
CA VAL A 74 12.03 19.54 22.57
C VAL A 74 12.12 20.67 21.56
N SER A 75 13.34 21.10 21.19
CA SER A 75 13.56 22.13 20.17
C SER A 75 13.00 21.71 18.80
N ILE A 76 13.31 20.49 18.35
CA ILE A 76 12.80 19.94 17.08
C ILE A 76 11.28 19.74 17.14
N ARG A 77 10.75 19.20 18.25
CA ARG A 77 9.30 19.00 18.45
C ARG A 77 8.51 20.30 18.38
N ARG A 78 9.05 21.40 18.94
CA ARG A 78 8.40 22.73 18.90
C ARG A 78 8.32 23.30 17.49
N ARG A 79 9.34 23.06 16.66
CA ARG A 79 9.37 23.50 15.25
C ARG A 79 8.53 22.58 14.36
N GLY A 80 8.52 21.28 14.66
CA GLY A 80 7.84 20.26 13.86
C GLY A 80 8.59 19.91 12.58
N GLU A 81 9.86 20.28 12.45
CA GLU A 81 10.71 20.00 11.28
C GLU A 81 12.17 19.87 11.69
N VAL A 82 12.94 19.09 10.92
CA VAL A 82 14.39 18.95 11.11
C VAL A 82 15.09 19.92 10.17
N GLN A 83 15.60 21.03 10.70
CA GLN A 83 16.33 22.01 9.89
C GLN A 83 17.76 21.55 9.60
N LYS A 84 18.27 21.87 8.41
CA LYS A 84 19.63 21.45 7.97
C LYS A 84 20.76 21.86 8.91
N GLN A 85 20.63 23.00 9.57
CA GLN A 85 21.63 23.49 10.53
C GLN A 85 21.52 22.76 11.87
N ALA A 86 20.29 22.55 12.35
CA ALA A 86 20.00 21.82 13.59
C ALA A 86 20.31 20.32 13.47
N SER A 87 20.26 19.77 12.26
CA SER A 87 20.49 18.33 12.04
C SER A 87 21.93 17.91 12.35
N VAL A 88 22.93 18.80 12.28
CA VAL A 88 24.33 18.42 12.55
C VAL A 88 24.55 18.12 14.03
N GLU A 89 24.15 19.04 14.91
CA GLU A 89 24.32 18.88 16.36
C GLU A 89 23.39 17.79 16.91
N ALA A 90 22.13 17.77 16.47
CA ALA A 90 21.17 16.74 16.86
C ALA A 90 21.64 15.33 16.44
N LEU A 91 22.15 15.17 15.22
CA LEU A 91 22.63 13.87 14.74
C LEU A 91 23.91 13.43 15.47
N ALA A 92 24.76 14.37 15.89
CA ALA A 92 25.93 14.07 16.71
C ALA A 92 25.54 13.55 18.10
N LEU A 93 24.51 14.14 18.73
CA LEU A 93 23.96 13.64 19.99
C LEU A 93 23.37 12.23 19.86
N VAL A 94 22.64 11.96 18.76
CA VAL A 94 22.11 10.61 18.48
C VAL A 94 23.24 9.61 18.17
N GLY A 95 24.31 10.06 17.51
CA GLY A 95 25.51 9.24 17.32
C GLY A 95 26.17 8.83 18.64
N ALA A 96 26.32 9.77 19.58
CA ALA A 96 26.82 9.47 20.92
C ALA A 96 25.86 8.55 21.70
N ALA A 97 24.55 8.71 21.51
CA ALA A 97 23.54 7.81 22.07
C ALA A 97 23.69 6.38 21.52
N ALA A 98 24.01 6.20 20.23
CA ALA A 98 24.27 4.88 19.65
C ALA A 98 25.48 4.21 20.31
N PHE A 99 26.53 4.99 20.62
CA PHE A 99 27.67 4.47 21.37
C PHE A 99 27.29 4.08 22.80
N HIS A 100 26.56 4.93 23.52
CA HIS A 100 26.15 4.65 24.92
C HIS A 100 25.15 3.50 25.05
N SER A 101 24.22 3.36 24.10
CA SER A 101 23.15 2.35 24.16
C SER A 101 23.53 1.02 23.52
N LYS A 102 24.36 1.03 22.47
CA LYS A 102 24.69 -0.18 21.68
C LYS A 102 26.20 -0.44 21.56
N GLY A 103 27.06 0.44 22.05
CA GLY A 103 28.51 0.32 21.87
C GLY A 103 29.00 0.61 20.45
N LEU A 104 28.14 1.16 19.58
CA LEU A 104 28.44 1.41 18.18
C LEU A 104 28.65 2.90 17.93
N MET A 105 29.88 3.32 17.66
CA MET A 105 30.15 4.68 17.17
C MET A 105 29.91 4.73 15.66
N PRO A 106 28.95 5.53 15.16
CA PRO A 106 28.68 5.56 13.73
C PRO A 106 29.84 6.16 12.93
N TYR A 107 30.14 5.54 11.79
CA TYR A 107 31.18 6.02 10.88
C TYR A 107 30.73 7.29 10.14
N PRO A 108 31.67 8.12 9.64
CA PRO A 108 31.33 9.29 8.83
C PRO A 108 30.41 8.97 7.63
N VAL A 109 30.56 7.80 7.00
CA VAL A 109 29.70 7.38 5.87
C VAL A 109 28.27 7.09 6.29
N GLN A 110 28.05 6.60 7.51
CA GLN A 110 26.72 6.36 8.07
C GLN A 110 26.02 7.69 8.41
N PHE A 111 26.75 8.65 8.98
CA PHE A 111 26.24 10.02 9.14
C PHE A 111 25.95 10.70 7.81
N MET A 112 26.75 10.43 6.77
CA MET A 112 26.52 10.95 5.43
C MET A 112 25.20 10.40 4.83
N ALA A 113 24.93 9.11 5.03
CA ALA A 113 23.68 8.49 4.64
C ALA A 113 22.50 9.08 5.44
N ALA A 114 22.59 9.15 6.77
CA ALA A 114 21.54 9.75 7.60
C ALA A 114 21.22 11.20 7.20
N LEU A 115 22.23 12.03 6.93
CA LEU A 115 22.03 13.39 6.42
C LEU A 115 21.35 13.42 5.04
N SER A 116 21.62 12.44 4.17
CA SER A 116 20.96 12.31 2.87
C SER A 116 19.49 11.94 3.02
N LEU A 117 19.18 11.02 3.94
CA LEU A 117 17.80 10.63 4.27
C LEU A 117 17.00 11.82 4.81
N LEU A 118 17.59 12.60 5.73
CA LEU A 118 16.96 13.82 6.26
C LEU A 118 16.70 14.87 5.17
N ASP A 119 17.56 14.92 4.14
CA ASP A 119 17.37 15.79 2.98
C ASP A 119 16.33 15.25 1.96
N GLY A 120 15.71 14.08 2.21
CA GLY A 120 14.72 13.46 1.32
C GLY A 120 15.34 12.86 0.06
N LYS A 121 16.51 12.24 0.19
CA LYS A 121 17.28 11.67 -0.93
C LYS A 121 17.45 10.17 -0.78
N LEU A 122 17.82 9.54 -1.88
CA LEU A 122 18.29 8.16 -1.94
C LEU A 122 19.79 8.09 -1.66
N ALA A 123 20.17 7.28 -0.68
CA ALA A 123 21.54 6.98 -0.29
C ALA A 123 21.91 5.56 -0.73
N GLU A 124 22.84 5.46 -1.67
CA GLU A 124 23.39 4.18 -2.09
C GLU A 124 24.54 3.80 -1.14
N MET A 125 24.40 2.65 -0.50
CA MET A 125 25.35 2.12 0.47
C MET A 125 25.56 0.64 0.19
N ALA A 126 26.81 0.20 0.04
CA ALA A 126 27.10 -1.21 -0.14
C ALA A 126 26.56 -2.04 1.04
N THR A 127 26.21 -3.29 0.76
CA THR A 127 25.77 -4.23 1.79
C THR A 127 26.88 -4.36 2.85
N GLY A 128 26.52 -4.24 4.13
CA GLY A 128 27.47 -4.26 5.24
C GLY A 128 27.93 -2.88 5.75
N GLU A 129 27.63 -1.78 5.06
CA GLU A 129 28.02 -0.41 5.49
C GLU A 129 27.17 0.12 6.68
N GLY A 130 26.21 -0.66 7.17
CA GLY A 130 25.32 -0.28 8.28
C GLY A 130 24.17 0.64 7.85
N LYS A 131 23.38 0.21 6.87
CA LYS A 131 22.13 0.89 6.45
C LYS A 131 21.15 1.01 7.61
N THR A 132 20.91 -0.08 8.34
CA THR A 132 20.02 -0.13 9.51
C THR A 132 20.36 0.97 10.53
N LEU A 133 21.63 1.06 10.97
CA LEU A 133 22.05 2.12 11.88
C LEU A 133 21.87 3.52 11.27
N SER A 134 22.27 3.73 10.01
CA SER A 134 22.13 5.03 9.33
C SER A 134 20.68 5.50 9.23
N THR A 135 19.78 4.58 8.89
CA THR A 135 18.32 4.79 8.87
C THR A 135 17.80 5.07 10.27
N GLY A 136 18.25 4.34 11.28
CA GLY A 136 17.94 4.59 12.69
C GLY A 136 18.31 5.99 13.15
N LEU A 137 19.51 6.46 12.81
CA LEU A 137 19.95 7.82 13.16
C LEU A 137 19.04 8.90 12.56
N ALA A 138 18.64 8.75 11.30
CA ALA A 138 17.70 9.67 10.64
C ALA A 138 16.28 9.54 11.23
N ALA A 139 15.83 8.31 11.49
CA ALA A 139 14.52 8.01 12.05
C ALA A 139 14.33 8.66 13.42
N THR A 140 15.35 8.66 14.29
CA THR A 140 15.29 9.33 15.59
C THR A 140 14.97 10.82 15.46
N LEU A 141 15.67 11.54 14.57
CA LEU A 141 15.46 12.97 14.36
C LEU A 141 14.07 13.27 13.76
N LEU A 142 13.63 12.45 12.81
CA LEU A 142 12.30 12.58 12.22
C LEU A 142 11.20 12.24 13.25
N GLY A 143 11.40 11.22 14.09
CA GLY A 143 10.49 10.85 15.17
C GLY A 143 10.32 11.97 16.20
N TRP A 144 11.38 12.72 16.52
CA TRP A 144 11.32 13.89 17.40
C TRP A 144 10.42 15.01 16.88
N THR A 145 10.11 15.06 15.58
CA THR A 145 9.15 16.04 15.04
C THR A 145 7.72 15.81 15.55
N GLY A 146 7.41 14.58 16.00
CA GLY A 146 6.07 14.17 16.41
C GLY A 146 5.08 13.93 15.28
N LYS A 147 5.57 13.99 14.04
CA LYS A 147 4.79 13.69 12.84
C LYS A 147 4.83 12.18 12.56
N PRO A 148 3.87 11.66 11.77
CA PRO A 148 3.91 10.27 11.31
C PRO A 148 5.22 9.95 10.60
N LEU A 149 5.94 8.93 11.08
CA LEU A 149 7.15 8.39 10.47
C LEU A 149 7.01 6.90 10.28
N HIS A 150 7.19 6.45 9.04
CA HIS A 150 7.17 5.04 8.67
C HIS A 150 8.54 4.62 8.13
N VAL A 151 9.15 3.60 8.71
CA VAL A 151 10.36 2.96 8.19
C VAL A 151 9.94 1.69 7.48
N LEU A 152 10.21 1.62 6.18
CA LEU A 152 9.73 0.55 5.30
C LEU A 152 10.87 -0.39 5.00
N THR A 153 10.59 -1.68 5.12
CA THR A 153 11.53 -2.76 4.80
C THR A 153 10.90 -3.70 3.80
N SER A 154 11.69 -4.60 3.21
CA SER A 154 11.22 -5.56 2.20
C SER A 154 10.31 -6.65 2.77
N ASN A 155 10.38 -6.96 4.07
CA ASN A 155 9.49 -7.92 4.70
C ASN A 155 9.28 -7.68 6.21
N GLU A 156 8.25 -8.32 6.76
CA GLU A 156 7.79 -8.16 8.15
C GLU A 156 8.86 -8.58 9.17
N TYR A 157 9.65 -9.61 8.87
CA TYR A 157 10.72 -10.08 9.75
C TYR A 157 11.81 -9.01 9.89
N LEU A 158 12.25 -8.41 8.78
CA LEU A 158 13.24 -7.32 8.80
C LEU A 158 12.68 -6.08 9.52
N ALA A 159 11.41 -5.75 9.31
CA ALA A 159 10.74 -4.66 10.02
C ALA A 159 10.80 -4.87 11.56
N ALA A 160 10.43 -6.06 12.02
CA ALA A 160 10.43 -6.40 13.44
C ALA A 160 11.85 -6.45 14.03
N ARG A 161 12.77 -7.12 13.33
CA ARG A 161 14.18 -7.24 13.73
C ARG A 161 14.83 -5.87 13.89
N ASP A 162 14.67 -4.98 12.91
CA ASP A 162 15.33 -3.68 12.92
C ASP A 162 14.72 -2.75 13.98
N ALA A 163 13.41 -2.85 14.22
CA ALA A 163 12.75 -2.16 15.32
C ALA A 163 13.28 -2.60 16.68
N GLU A 164 13.40 -3.91 16.92
CA GLU A 164 13.94 -4.49 18.15
C GLU A 164 15.43 -4.16 18.33
N GLU A 165 16.23 -4.31 17.27
CA GLU A 165 17.66 -4.04 17.31
C GLU A 165 17.95 -2.57 17.67
N LEU A 166 17.16 -1.63 17.14
CA LEU A 166 17.37 -0.20 17.36
C LEU A 166 16.55 0.37 18.54
N GLU A 167 15.69 -0.41 19.18
CA GLU A 167 14.90 0.01 20.35
C GLU A 167 15.76 0.62 21.47
N PRO A 168 16.94 0.06 21.84
CA PRO A 168 17.78 0.66 22.87
C PRO A 168 18.24 2.08 22.50
N LEU A 169 18.55 2.33 21.22
CA LEU A 169 18.92 3.66 20.73
C LEU A 169 17.72 4.61 20.79
N PHE A 170 16.57 4.18 20.26
CA PHE A 170 15.37 5.02 20.25
C PHE A 170 14.94 5.41 21.66
N SER A 171 14.91 4.43 22.57
CA SER A 171 14.57 4.62 23.98
C SER A 171 15.54 5.55 24.69
N PHE A 172 16.85 5.39 24.45
CA PHE A 172 17.88 6.31 24.97
C PHE A 172 17.65 7.74 24.49
N CYS A 173 17.21 7.89 23.24
CA CYS A 173 16.87 9.18 22.63
C CYS A 173 15.45 9.68 22.98
N GLY A 174 14.71 8.99 23.84
CA GLY A 174 13.35 9.36 24.24
C GLY A 174 12.30 9.20 23.12
N ALA A 175 12.58 8.41 22.08
CA ALA A 175 11.64 8.10 21.01
C ALA A 175 11.03 6.71 21.22
N SER A 176 9.74 6.59 20.93
CA SER A 176 9.03 5.31 20.94
C SER A 176 9.08 4.64 19.56
N VAL A 177 9.25 3.32 19.54
CA VAL A 177 9.26 2.51 18.31
C VAL A 177 8.24 1.38 18.39
N GLY A 178 7.75 0.91 17.24
CA GLY A 178 6.99 -0.32 17.11
C GLY A 178 7.06 -0.87 15.69
N SER A 179 6.68 -2.14 15.50
CA SER A 179 6.62 -2.79 14.18
C SER A 179 5.25 -3.37 13.92
N ILE A 180 4.70 -3.17 12.72
CA ILE A 180 3.42 -3.77 12.33
C ILE A 180 3.63 -5.23 11.93
N ALA A 181 2.83 -6.12 12.52
CA ALA A 181 2.74 -7.52 12.11
C ALA A 181 1.37 -7.83 11.49
N PRO A 182 1.27 -8.78 10.52
CA PRO A 182 0.01 -9.11 9.86
C PRO A 182 -1.08 -9.60 10.81
N THR A 183 -0.68 -10.27 11.90
CA THR A 183 -1.58 -10.84 12.91
C THR A 183 -2.20 -9.80 13.84
N MET A 184 -1.67 -8.58 13.87
CA MET A 184 -2.16 -7.52 14.75
C MET A 184 -3.57 -7.09 14.37
N LYS A 185 -4.42 -6.91 15.38
CA LYS A 185 -5.81 -6.45 15.23
C LYS A 185 -5.90 -4.92 15.38
N GLY A 186 -7.06 -4.35 15.03
CA GLY A 186 -7.30 -2.90 15.00
C GLY A 186 -6.71 -2.10 16.17
N PRO A 187 -7.04 -2.42 17.44
CA PRO A 187 -6.54 -1.65 18.59
C PRO A 187 -5.02 -1.70 18.76
N GLU A 188 -4.42 -2.88 18.57
CA GLU A 188 -2.97 -3.08 18.68
C GLU A 188 -2.22 -2.39 17.53
N ARG A 189 -2.78 -2.44 16.31
CA ARG A 189 -2.26 -1.69 15.15
C ARG A 189 -2.32 -0.19 15.42
N GLU A 190 -3.44 0.32 15.93
CA GLU A 190 -3.62 1.75 16.27
C GLU A 190 -2.59 2.19 17.33
N GLU A 191 -2.40 1.41 18.39
CA GLU A 191 -1.37 1.68 19.39
C GLU A 191 0.03 1.71 18.76
N THR A 192 0.34 0.77 17.87
CA THR A 192 1.63 0.71 17.18
C THR A 192 1.84 1.93 16.29
N TYR A 193 0.84 2.35 15.51
CA TYR A 193 0.91 3.55 14.68
C TYR A 193 0.98 4.86 15.48
N SER A 194 0.63 4.83 16.78
CA SER A 194 0.74 5.98 17.67
C SER A 194 2.19 6.28 18.11
N LYS A 195 3.12 5.32 17.95
CA LYS A 195 4.54 5.46 18.29
C LYS A 195 5.22 6.51 17.40
N ASP A 196 6.33 7.07 17.88
CA ASP A 196 7.08 8.10 17.15
C ASP A 196 7.67 7.53 15.85
N ILE A 197 8.12 6.28 15.87
CA ILE A 197 8.75 5.55 14.76
C ILE A 197 8.01 4.23 14.56
N VAL A 198 7.60 3.92 13.32
CA VAL A 198 6.87 2.68 13.01
C VAL A 198 7.57 1.95 11.88
N TYR A 199 8.03 0.73 12.15
CA TYR A 199 8.54 -0.18 11.14
C TYR A 199 7.40 -1.01 10.54
N THR A 200 7.38 -1.16 9.22
CA THR A 200 6.34 -1.92 8.52
C THR A 200 6.77 -2.28 7.10
N THR A 201 5.95 -3.04 6.39
CA THR A 201 6.09 -3.25 4.94
C THR A 201 5.27 -2.21 4.18
N ALA A 202 5.65 -1.95 2.92
CA ALA A 202 4.86 -1.08 2.05
C ALA A 202 3.43 -1.63 1.87
N LYS A 203 3.28 -2.95 1.76
CA LYS A 203 2.01 -3.65 1.55
C LYS A 203 1.05 -3.48 2.73
N ASP A 204 1.52 -3.71 3.95
CA ASP A 204 0.71 -3.53 5.17
C ASP A 204 0.25 -2.09 5.32
N LEU A 205 1.19 -1.16 5.13
CA LEU A 205 0.92 0.27 5.28
C LEU A 205 -0.08 0.79 4.24
N LEU A 206 0.07 0.40 2.97
CA LEU A 206 -0.90 0.76 1.93
C LEU A 206 -2.25 0.08 2.16
N GLY A 207 -2.26 -1.17 2.65
CA GLY A 207 -3.48 -1.87 3.03
C GLY A 207 -4.25 -1.15 4.13
N ASP A 208 -3.56 -0.77 5.21
CA ASP A 208 -4.12 0.02 6.31
C ASP A 208 -4.63 1.38 5.82
N PHE A 209 -3.86 2.05 4.96
CA PHE A 209 -4.26 3.32 4.36
C PHE A 209 -5.54 3.23 3.52
N LEU A 210 -5.67 2.18 2.71
CA LEU A 210 -6.89 1.96 1.92
C LEU A 210 -8.07 1.57 2.80
N ARG A 211 -7.88 0.74 3.83
CA ARG A 211 -8.93 0.38 4.80
C ARG A 211 -9.47 1.61 5.54
N ASP A 212 -8.59 2.47 6.05
CA ASP A 212 -8.98 3.69 6.77
C ASP A 212 -9.80 4.66 5.89
N ARG A 213 -9.56 4.67 4.58
CA ARG A 213 -10.34 5.44 3.60
C ARG A 213 -11.71 4.83 3.30
N LEU A 214 -11.83 3.51 3.34
CA LEU A 214 -13.12 2.83 3.15
C LEU A 214 -14.10 3.10 4.30
N LEU A 215 -13.60 3.45 5.50
CA LEU A 215 -14.45 3.85 6.64
C LEU A 215 -15.18 5.18 6.42
N ALA A 216 -14.70 6.01 5.49
CA ALA A 216 -15.31 7.29 5.19
C ALA A 216 -15.23 7.61 3.69
N PRO A 217 -16.07 6.92 2.89
CA PRO A 217 -16.12 7.12 1.45
C PRO A 217 -16.46 8.59 1.11
N GLY A 218 -15.79 9.16 0.11
CA GLY A 218 -16.06 10.53 -0.37
C GLY A 218 -15.37 11.65 0.43
N VAL A 219 -14.67 11.32 1.51
CA VAL A 219 -13.88 12.28 2.28
C VAL A 219 -12.39 12.08 1.99
N ASN A 220 -11.87 12.88 1.05
CA ASN A 220 -10.44 12.88 0.72
C ASN A 220 -9.58 13.69 1.72
N GLU A 221 -10.24 14.51 2.53
CA GLU A 221 -9.61 15.40 3.52
C GLU A 221 -9.61 14.73 4.89
N ASN A 222 -8.43 14.33 5.37
CA ASN A 222 -8.28 13.74 6.70
C ASN A 222 -8.78 14.67 7.84
N GLU A 223 -8.87 15.98 7.58
CA GLU A 223 -9.44 16.98 8.50
C GLU A 223 -10.91 16.70 8.81
N ARG A 224 -11.72 16.43 7.77
CA ARG A 224 -13.14 16.05 7.93
C ARG A 224 -13.30 14.72 8.65
N LEU A 225 -12.31 13.84 8.52
CA LEU A 225 -12.31 12.53 9.15
C LEU A 225 -12.02 12.62 10.65
N LEU A 226 -11.08 13.47 11.05
CA LEU A 226 -10.83 13.79 12.45
C LEU A 226 -11.98 14.55 13.11
N ILE A 227 -12.61 15.46 12.37
CA ILE A 227 -13.82 16.14 12.85
C ILE A 227 -14.89 15.09 13.14
N ARG A 228 -15.09 14.12 12.24
CA ARG A 228 -16.01 13.00 12.46
C ARG A 228 -15.65 12.18 13.70
N ASP A 229 -14.37 11.82 13.85
CA ASP A 229 -13.87 11.09 15.02
C ASP A 229 -14.08 11.89 16.33
N CYS A 230 -13.86 13.21 16.30
CA CYS A 230 -14.04 14.09 17.46
C CYS A 230 -15.52 14.35 17.80
N LEU A 231 -16.41 14.30 16.80
CA LEU A 231 -17.86 14.44 16.98
C LEU A 231 -18.52 13.14 17.46
N GLY A 232 -17.78 12.03 17.51
CA GLY A 232 -18.29 10.73 17.94
C GLY A 232 -19.41 10.19 17.04
N GLU A 233 -19.45 10.63 15.77
CA GLU A 233 -20.44 10.12 14.83
C GLU A 233 -20.20 8.61 14.65
N PRO A 234 -21.24 7.77 14.85
CA PRO A 234 -21.05 6.33 14.78
C PRO A 234 -20.54 5.98 13.38
N ASN A 235 -19.42 5.24 13.34
CA ASN A 235 -19.08 4.48 12.15
C ASN A 235 -20.31 3.67 11.74
N THR A 236 -20.54 3.56 10.43
CA THR A 236 -21.65 2.82 9.81
C THR A 236 -21.98 1.54 10.61
N PRO A 237 -23.27 1.20 10.85
CA PRO A 237 -23.64 0.07 11.72
C PRO A 237 -22.91 -1.21 11.29
N GLY A 238 -22.05 -1.75 12.16
CA GLY A 238 -21.23 -2.93 11.89
C GLY A 238 -19.71 -2.70 11.77
N ALA A 239 -19.23 -1.45 11.76
CA ALA A 239 -17.80 -1.14 11.70
C ALA A 239 -17.19 -1.00 13.10
N SER A 240 -16.61 -2.09 13.61
CA SER A 240 -15.73 -2.09 14.80
C SER A 240 -14.33 -1.53 14.53
N SER A 241 -14.06 -0.92 13.38
CA SER A 241 -12.72 -0.44 13.03
C SER A 241 -12.64 1.06 13.17
N THR A 242 -12.07 1.49 14.30
CA THR A 242 -11.41 2.79 14.41
C THR A 242 -10.26 2.83 13.40
N ARG A 243 -9.96 4.03 12.88
CA ARG A 243 -8.80 4.25 12.03
C ARG A 243 -7.53 3.88 12.77
N VAL A 244 -6.62 3.23 12.06
CA VAL A 244 -5.34 2.82 12.66
C VAL A 244 -4.22 3.81 12.35
N LEU A 245 -4.26 4.51 11.21
CA LEU A 245 -3.23 5.47 10.83
C LEU A 245 -3.46 6.85 11.43
N ARG A 246 -2.37 7.48 11.87
CA ARG A 246 -2.33 8.90 12.26
C ARG A 246 -1.99 9.87 11.11
N GLY A 247 -1.89 9.37 9.88
CA GLY A 247 -1.55 10.13 8.67
C GLY A 247 -0.25 9.64 8.01
N VAL A 248 0.09 10.23 6.86
CA VAL A 248 1.32 9.96 6.11
C VAL A 248 2.12 11.25 5.99
N TYR A 249 3.34 11.28 6.53
CA TYR A 249 4.17 12.49 6.53
C TYR A 249 5.61 12.22 6.10
N SER A 250 6.36 11.45 6.88
CA SER A 250 7.73 11.03 6.56
C SER A 250 7.79 9.52 6.34
N ALA A 251 8.51 9.09 5.31
CA ALA A 251 8.87 7.70 5.09
C ALA A 251 10.38 7.56 4.85
N LEU A 252 10.97 6.53 5.45
CA LEU A 252 12.32 6.06 5.14
C LEU A 252 12.20 4.66 4.55
N VAL A 253 12.67 4.47 3.32
CA VAL A 253 12.56 3.18 2.61
C VAL A 253 13.91 2.50 2.60
N ASP A 254 14.04 1.35 3.25
CA ASP A 254 15.18 0.47 3.05
C ASP A 254 14.95 -0.46 1.87
N GLU A 255 16.03 -0.86 1.20
CA GLU A 255 16.00 -1.64 -0.04
C GLU A 255 15.03 -1.04 -1.07
N ALA A 256 15.25 0.25 -1.35
CA ALA A 256 14.37 1.07 -2.20
C ALA A 256 14.10 0.47 -3.59
N ASP A 257 15.07 -0.26 -4.13
CA ASP A 257 14.93 -1.04 -5.35
C ASP A 257 13.81 -2.08 -5.23
N SER A 258 13.85 -2.93 -4.21
CA SER A 258 12.79 -3.93 -3.99
C SER A 258 11.43 -3.29 -3.70
N VAL A 259 11.38 -2.25 -2.85
CA VAL A 259 10.10 -1.68 -2.41
C VAL A 259 9.47 -0.72 -3.44
N LEU A 260 10.28 0.10 -4.11
CA LEU A 260 9.78 1.14 -5.02
C LEU A 260 9.75 0.71 -6.49
N ILE A 261 10.44 -0.38 -6.86
CA ILE A 261 10.48 -0.89 -8.22
C ILE A 261 9.77 -2.24 -8.29
N ASP A 262 10.28 -3.26 -7.60
CA ASP A 262 9.79 -4.64 -7.76
C ASP A 262 8.35 -4.78 -7.24
N ASP A 263 8.10 -4.37 -5.99
CA ASP A 263 6.77 -4.40 -5.37
C ASP A 263 5.78 -3.44 -6.04
N ALA A 264 6.30 -2.40 -6.70
CA ALA A 264 5.49 -1.33 -7.27
C ALA A 264 4.84 -1.70 -8.62
N ALA A 265 5.19 -2.86 -9.21
CA ALA A 265 4.69 -3.29 -10.51
C ALA A 265 3.17 -3.56 -10.52
N THR A 266 2.61 -4.04 -9.40
CA THR A 266 1.18 -4.34 -9.28
C THR A 266 0.49 -3.44 -8.27
N PRO A 267 -0.71 -2.90 -8.59
CA PRO A 267 -1.48 -2.13 -7.61
C PRO A 267 -1.96 -3.02 -6.47
N LEU A 268 -2.07 -2.45 -5.27
CA LEU A 268 -2.75 -3.10 -4.17
C LEU A 268 -4.27 -2.91 -4.32
N ILE A 269 -5.01 -4.01 -4.24
CA ILE A 269 -6.46 -4.05 -4.42
C ILE A 269 -7.11 -4.60 -3.15
N ILE A 270 -8.11 -3.89 -2.61
CA ILE A 270 -9.01 -4.41 -1.58
C ILE A 270 -10.30 -4.86 -2.26
N SER A 271 -10.60 -6.15 -2.14
CA SER A 271 -11.83 -6.75 -2.67
C SER A 271 -12.75 -7.19 -1.54
N GLN A 272 -14.05 -7.03 -1.75
CA GLN A 272 -15.09 -7.52 -0.86
C GLN A 272 -15.95 -8.55 -1.59
N LYS A 273 -16.17 -9.69 -0.91
CA LYS A 273 -17.18 -10.66 -1.33
C LYS A 273 -18.55 -10.15 -0.96
N TYR A 274 -19.51 -10.25 -1.87
CA TYR A 274 -20.90 -9.91 -1.59
C TYR A 274 -21.82 -10.96 -2.20
N LYS A 275 -22.90 -11.25 -1.49
CA LYS A 275 -23.98 -12.08 -1.99
C LYS A 275 -24.83 -11.26 -2.93
N ASN A 276 -25.10 -11.82 -4.10
CA ASN A 276 -26.01 -11.24 -5.08
C ASN A 276 -27.14 -12.22 -5.36
N GLU A 277 -27.94 -12.51 -4.33
CA GLU A 277 -29.00 -13.54 -4.38
C GLU A 277 -29.95 -13.30 -5.54
N SER A 278 -30.39 -12.06 -5.74
CA SER A 278 -31.27 -11.71 -6.87
C SER A 278 -30.62 -11.99 -8.24
N PHE A 279 -29.34 -11.67 -8.42
CA PHE A 279 -28.64 -11.99 -9.68
C PHE A 279 -28.45 -13.50 -9.86
N ASN A 280 -28.12 -14.21 -8.79
CA ASN A 280 -27.92 -15.65 -8.79
C ASN A 280 -29.22 -16.37 -9.17
N GLU A 281 -30.36 -15.97 -8.60
CA GLU A 281 -31.70 -16.46 -8.98
C GLU A 281 -31.98 -16.22 -10.47
N CYS A 282 -31.67 -15.03 -10.98
CA CYS A 282 -31.87 -14.72 -12.40
C CYS A 282 -30.99 -15.59 -13.31
N CYS A 283 -29.74 -15.84 -12.92
CA CYS A 283 -28.83 -16.69 -13.68
C CYS A 283 -29.31 -18.16 -13.69
N VAL A 284 -29.91 -18.64 -12.60
CA VAL A 284 -30.51 -19.99 -12.52
C VAL A 284 -31.68 -20.10 -13.51
N ILE A 285 -32.59 -19.11 -13.53
CA ILE A 285 -33.72 -19.07 -14.46
C ILE A 285 -33.23 -18.96 -15.91
N ALA A 286 -32.28 -18.06 -16.17
CA ALA A 286 -31.69 -17.88 -17.51
C ALA A 286 -31.01 -19.15 -18.02
N ASN A 287 -30.32 -19.90 -17.16
CA ASN A 287 -29.76 -21.21 -17.52
C ASN A 287 -30.84 -22.25 -17.84
N GLY A 288 -31.97 -22.23 -17.13
CA GLY A 288 -33.14 -23.04 -17.46
C GLY A 288 -33.67 -22.75 -18.86
N ILE A 289 -33.89 -21.46 -19.17
CA ILE A 289 -34.35 -21.01 -20.49
C ILE A 289 -33.32 -21.39 -21.57
N ALA A 290 -32.03 -21.16 -21.32
CA ALA A 290 -30.95 -21.46 -22.27
C ALA A 290 -30.89 -22.95 -22.64
N LYS A 291 -31.18 -23.86 -21.70
CA LYS A 291 -31.24 -25.32 -21.98
C LYS A 291 -32.36 -25.71 -22.95
N GLU A 292 -33.40 -24.89 -23.06
CA GLU A 292 -34.52 -25.11 -23.99
C GLU A 292 -34.24 -24.53 -25.38
N LEU A 293 -33.23 -23.66 -25.51
CA LEU A 293 -32.81 -23.08 -26.77
C LEU A 293 -31.81 -23.99 -27.47
N THR A 294 -31.98 -24.14 -28.78
CA THR A 294 -31.19 -25.05 -29.62
C THR A 294 -30.45 -24.30 -30.72
N GLU A 295 -29.23 -24.77 -31.01
CA GLU A 295 -28.44 -24.29 -32.15
C GLU A 295 -29.20 -24.51 -33.47
N VAL A 296 -28.95 -23.64 -34.45
CA VAL A 296 -29.64 -23.54 -35.76
C VAL A 296 -31.04 -22.95 -35.68
N LYS A 297 -31.91 -23.42 -34.78
CA LYS A 297 -33.28 -22.90 -34.66
C LYS A 297 -33.31 -21.56 -33.93
N HIS A 298 -32.77 -21.52 -32.71
CA HIS A 298 -32.91 -20.36 -31.81
C HIS A 298 -31.65 -19.48 -31.81
N TYR A 299 -30.48 -20.07 -32.04
CA TYR A 299 -29.24 -19.31 -32.18
C TYR A 299 -28.28 -19.97 -33.16
N THR A 300 -27.34 -19.18 -33.66
CA THR A 300 -26.22 -19.63 -34.48
C THR A 300 -24.91 -19.35 -33.76
N VAL A 301 -23.91 -20.21 -33.98
CA VAL A 301 -22.61 -20.12 -33.31
C VAL A 301 -21.52 -19.88 -34.36
N ASP A 302 -20.79 -18.77 -34.21
CA ASP A 302 -19.52 -18.57 -34.91
C ASP A 302 -18.39 -19.09 -34.01
N TYR A 303 -18.01 -20.36 -34.19
CA TYR A 303 -16.95 -21.01 -33.42
C TYR A 303 -15.57 -20.35 -33.61
N ARG A 304 -15.32 -19.72 -34.77
CA ARG A 304 -14.05 -19.03 -35.02
C ARG A 304 -13.95 -17.75 -34.22
N ARG A 305 -15.04 -16.99 -34.12
CA ARG A 305 -15.10 -15.73 -33.36
C ARG A 305 -15.57 -15.91 -31.91
N ARG A 306 -15.97 -17.13 -31.52
CA ARG A 306 -16.60 -17.44 -30.23
C ARG A 306 -17.75 -16.48 -29.92
N ARG A 307 -18.67 -16.34 -30.87
CA ARG A 307 -19.83 -15.45 -30.76
C ARG A 307 -21.12 -16.20 -31.07
N ILE A 308 -22.14 -15.94 -30.28
CA ILE A 308 -23.51 -16.40 -30.52
C ILE A 308 -24.30 -15.26 -31.17
N GLN A 309 -25.19 -15.61 -32.09
CA GLN A 309 -26.20 -14.71 -32.64
C GLN A 309 -27.56 -15.39 -32.56
N LEU A 310 -28.51 -14.76 -31.87
CA LEU A 310 -29.88 -15.24 -31.79
C LEU A 310 -30.61 -15.06 -33.13
N THR A 311 -31.41 -16.05 -33.49
CA THR A 311 -32.32 -15.96 -34.64
C THR A 311 -33.60 -15.20 -34.24
N GLN A 312 -34.47 -14.90 -35.22
CA GLN A 312 -35.79 -14.32 -34.92
C GLN A 312 -36.60 -15.22 -33.99
N ASP A 313 -36.58 -16.54 -34.23
CA ASP A 313 -37.25 -17.53 -33.38
C ASP A 313 -36.68 -17.52 -31.95
N GLY A 314 -35.35 -17.44 -31.80
CA GLY A 314 -34.71 -17.33 -30.49
C GLY A 314 -35.08 -16.05 -29.75
N ILE A 315 -35.13 -14.91 -30.44
CA ILE A 315 -35.57 -13.63 -29.86
C ILE A 315 -37.02 -13.73 -29.38
N GLN A 316 -37.90 -14.35 -30.16
CA GLN A 316 -39.30 -14.53 -29.79
C GLN A 316 -39.46 -15.46 -28.58
N GLU A 317 -38.69 -16.54 -28.52
CA GLU A 317 -38.68 -17.48 -27.40
C GLU A 317 -38.14 -16.84 -26.11
N VAL A 318 -37.08 -16.01 -26.21
CA VAL A 318 -36.58 -15.21 -25.09
C VAL A 318 -37.65 -14.27 -24.57
N ARG A 319 -38.39 -13.59 -25.46
CA ARG A 319 -39.49 -12.68 -25.08
C ARG A 319 -40.66 -13.40 -24.42
N SER A 320 -41.02 -14.59 -24.88
CA SER A 320 -42.14 -15.34 -24.29
C SER A 320 -41.82 -15.85 -22.89
N LYS A 321 -40.53 -16.08 -22.61
CA LYS A 321 -40.05 -16.61 -21.32
C LYS A 321 -39.50 -15.56 -20.38
N SER A 322 -39.33 -14.31 -20.81
CA SER A 322 -38.78 -13.25 -19.95
C SER A 322 -39.63 -13.00 -18.70
N ASP A 323 -40.93 -13.31 -18.73
CA ASP A 323 -41.83 -13.17 -17.59
C ASP A 323 -41.47 -14.09 -16.41
N GLN A 324 -40.71 -15.17 -16.66
CA GLN A 324 -40.18 -16.05 -15.61
C GLN A 324 -39.10 -15.36 -14.77
N LEU A 325 -38.43 -14.33 -15.32
CA LEU A 325 -37.42 -13.57 -14.59
C LEU A 325 -38.09 -12.62 -13.58
N PRO A 326 -37.42 -12.31 -12.46
CA PRO A 326 -37.87 -11.26 -11.54
C PRO A 326 -38.08 -9.92 -12.27
N LYS A 327 -39.07 -9.13 -11.84
CA LYS A 327 -39.49 -7.86 -12.50
C LYS A 327 -38.34 -6.94 -12.93
N MET A 328 -37.29 -6.83 -12.12
CA MET A 328 -36.12 -5.98 -12.42
C MET A 328 -35.32 -6.43 -13.65
N TRP A 329 -35.49 -7.68 -14.07
CA TRP A 329 -34.76 -8.36 -15.15
C TRP A 329 -35.67 -8.77 -16.32
N GLN A 330 -36.96 -8.43 -16.27
CA GLN A 330 -37.92 -8.71 -17.34
C GLN A 330 -37.74 -7.82 -18.58
N SER A 331 -36.93 -6.75 -18.50
CA SER A 331 -36.65 -5.96 -19.71
C SER A 331 -35.98 -6.84 -20.76
N PHE A 332 -36.42 -6.69 -22.01
CA PHE A 332 -35.94 -7.53 -23.10
C PHE A 332 -34.41 -7.50 -23.20
N GLU A 333 -33.78 -6.34 -23.09
CA GLU A 333 -32.31 -6.20 -23.16
C GLU A 333 -31.59 -6.96 -22.04
N ARG A 334 -32.06 -6.87 -20.78
CA ARG A 334 -31.41 -7.55 -19.65
C ARG A 334 -31.62 -9.06 -19.66
N SER A 335 -32.84 -9.49 -19.99
CA SER A 335 -33.15 -10.92 -20.13
C SER A 335 -32.32 -11.54 -21.25
N LEU A 336 -32.16 -10.84 -22.37
CA LEU A 336 -31.28 -11.23 -23.47
C LEU A 336 -29.83 -11.39 -23.01
N GLU A 337 -29.27 -10.40 -22.31
CA GLU A 337 -27.88 -10.45 -21.80
C GLU A 337 -27.64 -11.66 -20.89
N LEU A 338 -28.56 -11.95 -19.96
CA LEU A 338 -28.44 -13.10 -19.05
C LEU A 338 -28.56 -14.44 -19.78
N ILE A 339 -29.49 -14.55 -20.73
CA ILE A 339 -29.69 -15.79 -21.48
C ILE A 339 -28.50 -16.01 -22.43
N GLU A 340 -28.01 -14.98 -23.11
CA GLU A 340 -26.79 -15.05 -23.91
C GLU A 340 -25.58 -15.46 -23.05
N LEU A 341 -25.45 -14.94 -21.84
CA LEU A 341 -24.41 -15.35 -20.89
C LEU A 341 -24.49 -16.85 -20.57
N ALA A 342 -25.70 -17.37 -20.32
CA ALA A 342 -25.93 -18.78 -20.06
C ALA A 342 -25.64 -19.66 -21.29
N ILE A 343 -26.09 -19.29 -22.49
CA ILE A 343 -25.78 -20.02 -23.73
C ILE A 343 -24.26 -19.98 -23.98
N ASN A 344 -23.59 -18.84 -23.77
CA ASN A 344 -22.14 -18.73 -23.88
C ASN A 344 -21.41 -19.72 -22.95
N ALA A 345 -21.84 -19.82 -21.68
CA ALA A 345 -21.28 -20.79 -20.73
C ALA A 345 -21.53 -22.25 -21.17
N GLN A 346 -22.69 -22.55 -21.74
CA GLN A 346 -23.02 -23.89 -22.23
C GLN A 346 -22.19 -24.27 -23.46
N VAL A 347 -22.09 -23.37 -24.45
CA VAL A 347 -21.48 -23.63 -25.76
C VAL A 347 -19.95 -23.51 -25.73
N PHE A 348 -19.39 -22.50 -25.07
CA PHE A 348 -17.96 -22.18 -25.20
C PHE A 348 -17.09 -22.67 -24.06
N PHE A 349 -17.65 -23.08 -22.92
CA PHE A 349 -16.88 -23.50 -21.75
C PHE A 349 -17.08 -24.99 -21.49
N GLU A 350 -16.06 -25.78 -21.83
CA GLU A 350 -16.06 -27.24 -21.70
C GLU A 350 -15.30 -27.67 -20.44
N LYS A 351 -15.91 -28.57 -19.66
CA LYS A 351 -15.26 -29.29 -18.56
C LYS A 351 -14.06 -30.09 -19.09
N ASP A 352 -13.01 -30.20 -18.29
CA ASP A 352 -11.73 -30.85 -18.58
C ASP A 352 -10.90 -30.23 -19.71
N ARG A 353 -11.33 -29.06 -20.21
CA ARG A 353 -10.59 -28.25 -21.19
C ARG A 353 -10.42 -26.81 -20.75
N HIS A 354 -11.50 -26.18 -20.28
CA HIS A 354 -11.52 -24.79 -19.85
C HIS A 354 -11.49 -24.68 -18.32
N TYR A 355 -12.11 -25.63 -17.63
CA TYR A 355 -12.12 -25.76 -16.19
C TYR A 355 -12.15 -27.22 -15.78
N ILE A 356 -11.81 -27.46 -14.52
CA ILE A 356 -12.11 -28.70 -13.80
C ILE A 356 -13.01 -28.37 -12.61
N ILE A 357 -13.58 -29.41 -12.00
CA ILE A 357 -14.35 -29.30 -10.77
C ILE A 357 -13.57 -30.03 -9.67
N GLU A 358 -13.21 -29.31 -8.61
CA GLU A 358 -12.48 -29.84 -7.46
C GLU A 358 -13.10 -29.26 -6.19
N ASP A 359 -13.35 -30.10 -5.18
CA ASP A 359 -14.03 -29.73 -3.94
C ASP A 359 -15.35 -28.94 -4.15
N GLY A 360 -16.11 -29.30 -5.19
CA GLY A 360 -17.37 -28.65 -5.54
C GLY A 360 -17.22 -27.24 -6.13
N LYS A 361 -16.02 -26.84 -6.55
CA LYS A 361 -15.72 -25.53 -7.13
C LYS A 361 -15.17 -25.62 -8.55
N VAL A 362 -15.46 -24.61 -9.36
CA VAL A 362 -14.92 -24.47 -10.70
C VAL A 362 -13.50 -23.90 -10.63
N ILE A 363 -12.50 -24.64 -11.12
CA ILE A 363 -11.11 -24.18 -11.21
C ILE A 363 -10.75 -23.96 -12.67
N ILE A 364 -10.27 -22.74 -13.00
CA ILE A 364 -9.87 -22.38 -14.35
C ILE A 364 -8.59 -23.13 -14.74
N VAL A 365 -8.57 -23.72 -15.94
CA VAL A 365 -7.39 -24.35 -16.52
C VAL A 365 -6.83 -23.46 -17.63
N ASP A 366 -5.53 -23.17 -17.57
CA ASP A 366 -4.83 -22.49 -18.65
C ASP A 366 -4.68 -23.44 -19.86
N GLN A 367 -5.30 -23.10 -20.99
CA GLN A 367 -5.32 -23.95 -22.17
C GLN A 367 -3.94 -24.19 -22.80
N SER A 368 -2.98 -23.29 -22.57
CA SER A 368 -1.65 -23.40 -23.14
C SER A 368 -0.71 -24.28 -22.31
N THR A 369 -0.90 -24.28 -20.98
CA THR A 369 0.02 -24.93 -20.04
C THR A 369 -0.61 -26.06 -19.23
N GLY A 370 -1.93 -26.18 -19.24
CA GLY A 370 -2.68 -27.10 -18.36
C GLY A 370 -2.67 -26.69 -16.89
N ARG A 371 -2.07 -25.53 -16.54
CA ARG A 371 -1.94 -25.10 -15.16
C ARG A 371 -3.28 -24.67 -14.58
N GLN A 372 -3.59 -25.15 -13.39
CA GLN A 372 -4.77 -24.76 -12.62
C GLN A 372 -4.59 -23.37 -12.00
N LYS A 373 -5.63 -22.53 -12.11
CA LYS A 373 -5.67 -21.17 -11.55
C LYS A 373 -6.76 -21.11 -10.46
N VAL A 374 -6.43 -21.63 -9.28
CA VAL A 374 -7.36 -21.83 -8.15
C VAL A 374 -8.02 -20.52 -7.67
N ASP A 375 -7.27 -19.42 -7.60
CA ASP A 375 -7.78 -18.13 -7.11
C ASP A 375 -8.37 -17.22 -8.21
N SER A 376 -8.50 -17.72 -9.43
CA SER A 376 -8.98 -16.94 -10.57
C SER A 376 -10.45 -17.21 -10.87
N THR A 377 -11.22 -16.15 -11.06
CA THR A 377 -12.62 -16.22 -11.50
C THR A 377 -12.80 -15.49 -12.82
N TRP A 378 -13.72 -15.99 -13.66
CA TRP A 378 -14.14 -15.24 -14.85
C TRP A 378 -15.01 -14.05 -14.47
N ARG A 379 -14.86 -12.95 -15.21
CA ARG A 379 -15.60 -11.70 -14.97
C ARG A 379 -16.99 -11.74 -15.61
N GLY A 380 -17.83 -10.77 -15.23
CA GLY A 380 -19.12 -10.53 -15.91
C GLY A 380 -20.16 -11.64 -15.73
N GLY A 381 -20.11 -12.39 -14.63
CA GLY A 381 -21.07 -13.47 -14.35
C GLY A 381 -20.77 -14.80 -15.03
N VAL A 382 -19.71 -14.88 -15.85
CA VAL A 382 -19.36 -16.12 -16.58
C VAL A 382 -19.02 -17.26 -15.62
N HIS A 383 -18.31 -16.97 -14.52
CA HIS A 383 -17.95 -17.99 -13.54
C HIS A 383 -19.20 -18.57 -12.88
N GLN A 384 -20.11 -17.70 -12.45
CA GLN A 384 -21.41 -18.10 -11.88
C GLN A 384 -22.25 -18.90 -12.89
N ALA A 385 -22.26 -18.50 -14.17
CA ALA A 385 -22.97 -19.24 -15.20
C ALA A 385 -22.44 -20.66 -15.40
N ILE A 386 -21.13 -20.87 -15.25
CA ILE A 386 -20.51 -22.21 -15.32
C ILE A 386 -20.82 -23.01 -14.04
N GLU A 387 -20.77 -22.41 -12.85
CA GLU A 387 -21.19 -23.07 -11.61
C GLU A 387 -22.65 -23.56 -11.71
N ILE A 388 -23.55 -22.70 -12.23
CA ILE A 388 -24.96 -23.03 -12.44
C ILE A 388 -25.15 -24.09 -13.52
N LYS A 389 -24.36 -24.05 -14.60
CA LYS A 389 -24.35 -25.08 -15.65
C LYS A 389 -24.05 -26.45 -15.06
N GLU A 390 -23.06 -26.53 -14.17
CA GLU A 390 -22.58 -27.77 -13.53
C GLU A 390 -23.38 -28.16 -12.28
N GLY A 391 -24.34 -27.34 -11.85
CA GLY A 391 -25.17 -27.61 -10.67
C GLY A 391 -24.44 -27.44 -9.34
N LEU A 392 -23.44 -26.56 -9.29
CA LEU A 392 -22.63 -26.26 -8.11
C LEU A 392 -23.21 -25.11 -7.28
N GLU A 393 -22.74 -24.97 -6.04
CA GLU A 393 -23.05 -23.80 -5.21
C GLU A 393 -22.43 -22.54 -5.84
N ILE A 394 -23.22 -21.48 -5.97
CA ILE A 394 -22.79 -20.25 -6.65
C ILE A 394 -21.86 -19.46 -5.72
N SER A 395 -20.63 -19.24 -6.17
CA SER A 395 -19.63 -18.49 -5.39
C SER A 395 -20.01 -17.02 -5.25
N ASP A 396 -19.69 -16.44 -4.09
CA ASP A 396 -19.86 -15.00 -3.86
C ASP A 396 -19.12 -14.17 -4.91
N ALA A 397 -19.79 -13.14 -5.42
CA ALA A 397 -19.17 -12.21 -6.34
C ALA A 397 -18.13 -11.34 -5.60
N THR A 398 -17.00 -11.09 -6.24
CA THR A 398 -15.97 -10.19 -5.72
C THR A 398 -16.06 -8.82 -6.37
N ARG A 399 -16.18 -7.76 -5.58
CA ARG A 399 -16.11 -6.38 -6.05
C ARG A 399 -14.86 -5.69 -5.50
N THR A 400 -14.16 -4.95 -6.36
CA THR A 400 -13.07 -4.07 -5.93
C THR A 400 -13.64 -2.88 -5.16
N MET A 401 -13.24 -2.73 -3.91
CA MET A 401 -13.62 -1.62 -3.02
C MET A 401 -12.64 -0.45 -3.12
N ALA A 402 -11.34 -0.75 -3.17
CA ALA A 402 -10.29 0.25 -3.32
C ALA A 402 -9.12 -0.33 -4.12
N SER A 403 -8.40 0.53 -4.82
CA SER A 403 -7.16 0.17 -5.50
C SER A 403 -6.23 1.38 -5.57
N MET A 404 -4.93 1.17 -5.33
CA MET A 404 -3.91 2.20 -5.47
C MET A 404 -2.56 1.55 -5.79
N THR A 405 -1.77 2.22 -6.64
CA THR A 405 -0.39 1.80 -6.92
C THR A 405 0.56 2.32 -5.85
N PHE A 406 1.66 1.61 -5.59
CA PHE A 406 2.69 2.03 -4.64
C PHE A 406 3.33 3.37 -5.02
N GLN A 407 3.57 3.63 -6.31
CA GLN A 407 4.13 4.90 -6.77
C GLN A 407 3.20 6.07 -6.42
N ARG A 408 1.87 5.89 -6.59
CA ARG A 408 0.91 6.92 -6.23
C ARG A 408 0.87 7.12 -4.71
N PHE A 409 0.96 6.03 -3.94
CA PHE A 409 0.97 6.08 -2.48
C PHE A 409 2.20 6.82 -1.93
N PHE A 410 3.41 6.51 -2.40
CA PHE A 410 4.63 7.15 -1.91
C PHE A 410 4.72 8.63 -2.22
N ARG A 411 4.10 9.08 -3.32
CA ARG A 411 4.01 10.52 -3.63
C ARG A 411 3.10 11.31 -2.68
N LEU A 412 2.36 10.65 -1.79
CA LEU A 412 1.55 11.32 -0.76
C LEU A 412 2.37 11.80 0.43
N TYR A 413 3.62 11.32 0.59
CA TYR A 413 4.51 11.72 1.66
C TYR A 413 5.11 13.10 1.42
N HIS A 414 5.18 13.91 2.47
CA HIS A 414 5.87 15.21 2.45
C HIS A 414 7.38 15.04 2.41
N HIS A 415 7.87 13.95 2.98
CA HIS A 415 9.29 13.62 3.05
C HIS A 415 9.48 12.12 2.79
N LEU A 416 10.35 11.81 1.84
CA LEU A 416 10.71 10.45 1.47
C LEU A 416 12.24 10.36 1.39
N GLY A 417 12.86 9.61 2.29
CA GLY A 417 14.26 9.22 2.23
C GLY A 417 14.37 7.74 1.89
N ALA A 418 15.48 7.32 1.26
CA ALA A 418 15.64 5.92 0.89
C ALA A 418 17.09 5.44 0.98
N THR A 419 17.30 4.18 1.35
CA THR A 419 18.58 3.45 1.27
C THR A 419 18.46 2.29 0.30
N THR A 420 19.57 1.92 -0.32
CA THR A 420 19.63 0.79 -1.25
C THR A 420 21.06 0.28 -1.37
N GLY A 421 21.19 -1.01 -1.69
CA GLY A 421 22.47 -1.65 -1.99
C GLY A 421 22.97 -1.41 -3.40
N THR A 422 22.04 -1.12 -4.32
CA THR A 422 22.24 -1.29 -5.75
C THR A 422 21.28 -0.39 -6.52
N VAL A 423 21.71 0.80 -6.95
CA VAL A 423 20.92 1.62 -7.89
C VAL A 423 21.64 1.87 -9.21
N ALA A 424 22.95 1.64 -9.28
CA ALA A 424 23.73 1.88 -10.51
C ALA A 424 23.24 1.11 -11.76
N ASN A 425 22.44 0.05 -11.63
CA ASN A 425 21.97 -0.76 -12.76
C ASN A 425 20.50 -0.51 -13.17
N ALA A 426 19.77 0.37 -12.49
CA ALA A 426 18.37 0.69 -12.81
C ALA A 426 18.24 1.98 -13.65
N SER A 427 19.08 2.10 -14.69
CA SER A 427 19.05 3.23 -15.66
C SER A 427 18.08 2.97 -16.79
#